data_AF-A0A972TX48-F1
#
_entry.id   AF-A0A972TX48-F1
#
_cell.length_a   1.000
_cell.length_b   1.000
_cell.length_c   1.000
_cell.angle_alpha   90.00
_cell.angle_beta   90.00
_cell.angle_gamma   90.00
#
_symmetry.space_group_name_H-M   'P 1'
#
loop_
_entity.id
_entity.type
_entity.pdbx_description
1 polymer ?
#
loop_
_entity_poly.entity_id
_entity_poly.type
_entity_poly.pdbx_seq_one_letter_code
_entity_poly.pdbx_strand_id
1 'polypeptide(L)'
;MKREGRIDHIPDDYRSNYIEGAFLVIGATDRDEINEEIYLDSKERNVLVNIVDDPERCQFIVPSQVRRGDLLISISTGGKSPALARRLRENLEGKYGHEYKILLDIMGRLRGKIIASGSSPEANKDVFESILDTDILRYIREGDWNRVRKTVRDLTGEDIGSIQ
;
A
#
# COMPACT_ATOMS: atom_id res chain seq x y z
N MET A 1 -0.28 -19.77 -2.16
CA MET A 1 1.12 -19.46 -1.77
C MET A 1 2.04 -20.69 -1.70
N LYS A 2 1.91 -21.62 -0.73
CA LYS A 2 2.76 -22.84 -0.68
C LYS A 2 2.64 -23.70 -1.95
N ARG A 3 1.40 -23.95 -2.39
CA ARG A 3 1.10 -24.65 -3.66
C ARG A 3 1.57 -23.92 -4.92
N GLU A 4 1.87 -22.62 -4.81
CA GLU A 4 2.38 -21.79 -5.92
C GLU A 4 3.91 -21.64 -5.86
N GLY A 5 4.60 -22.33 -4.93
CA GLY A 5 6.05 -22.22 -4.76
C GLY A 5 6.54 -20.87 -4.23
N ARG A 6 5.65 -20.06 -3.64
CA ARG A 6 5.99 -18.72 -3.11
C ARG A 6 6.45 -18.74 -1.65
N ILE A 7 6.34 -19.88 -0.99
CA ILE A 7 6.69 -20.08 0.43
C ILE A 7 7.27 -21.48 0.57
N ASP A 8 8.47 -21.55 1.15
CA ASP A 8 9.07 -22.79 1.65
C ASP A 8 8.79 -22.94 3.14
N HIS A 9 8.37 -24.13 3.56
CA HIS A 9 8.05 -24.42 4.95
C HIS A 9 9.06 -25.42 5.51
N ILE A 10 9.77 -25.02 6.55
CA ILE A 10 10.75 -25.83 7.28
C ILE A 10 10.11 -26.22 8.62
N PRO A 11 9.59 -27.46 8.78
CA PRO A 11 8.98 -27.91 10.03
C PRO A 11 10.08 -28.38 11.01
N ASP A 12 10.85 -27.45 11.54
CA ASP A 12 11.96 -27.69 12.47
C ASP A 12 11.97 -26.60 13.56
N ASP A 13 12.70 -26.85 14.65
CA ASP A 13 13.01 -25.80 15.63
C ASP A 13 13.92 -24.74 15.00
N TYR A 14 13.88 -23.51 15.52
CA TYR A 14 14.70 -22.42 15.00
C TYR A 14 16.19 -22.78 15.02
N ARG A 15 16.88 -22.40 13.93
CA ARG A 15 18.33 -22.48 13.80
C ARG A 15 18.83 -21.23 13.11
N SER A 16 19.96 -20.71 13.58
CA SER A 16 20.56 -19.46 13.10
C SER A 16 20.86 -19.45 11.59
N ASN A 17 21.09 -20.62 10.97
CA ASN A 17 21.34 -20.72 9.54
C ASN A 17 20.08 -20.51 8.67
N TYR A 18 18.87 -20.55 9.25
CA TYR A 18 17.63 -20.31 8.48
C TYR A 18 17.43 -18.86 8.07
N ILE A 19 18.13 -17.92 8.70
CA ILE A 19 18.07 -16.51 8.33
C ILE A 19 19.22 -16.09 7.40
N GLU A 20 20.05 -17.04 6.98
CA GLU A 20 21.17 -16.75 6.09
C GLU A 20 20.67 -16.30 4.71
N GLY A 21 21.16 -15.14 4.26
CA GLY A 21 20.71 -14.50 3.02
C GLY A 21 19.31 -13.87 3.08
N ALA A 22 18.65 -13.88 4.24
CA ALA A 22 17.38 -13.19 4.40
C ALA A 22 17.56 -11.67 4.34
N PHE A 23 16.70 -10.99 3.59
CA PHE A 23 16.63 -9.52 3.61
C PHE A 23 15.99 -9.01 4.91
N LEU A 24 15.00 -9.75 5.43
CA LEU A 24 14.19 -9.40 6.59
C LEU A 24 13.66 -10.65 7.29
N VAL A 25 13.59 -10.60 8.61
CA VAL A 25 13.13 -11.66 9.50
C VAL A 25 12.00 -11.14 10.40
N ILE A 26 10.98 -11.97 10.59
CA ILE A 26 9.89 -11.71 11.55
C ILE A 26 9.92 -12.84 12.58
N GLY A 27 10.19 -12.49 13.84
CA GLY A 27 10.04 -13.40 14.97
C GLY A 27 8.61 -13.32 15.48
N ALA A 28 7.86 -14.41 15.38
CA ALA A 28 6.44 -14.47 15.75
C ALA A 28 6.13 -15.76 16.54
N THR A 29 7.05 -16.17 17.41
CA THR A 29 6.88 -17.34 18.28
C THR A 29 6.32 -16.93 19.64
N ASP A 30 5.73 -17.89 20.34
CA ASP A 30 5.29 -17.77 21.74
C ASP A 30 6.41 -18.01 22.76
N ARG A 31 7.64 -18.27 22.29
CA ARG A 31 8.82 -18.56 23.10
C ARG A 31 9.78 -17.37 23.09
N ASP A 32 9.88 -16.67 24.21
CA ASP A 32 10.68 -15.46 24.31
C ASP A 32 12.16 -15.69 24.04
N GLU A 33 12.67 -16.85 24.48
CA GLU A 33 14.08 -17.23 24.29
C GLU A 33 14.42 -17.39 22.80
N ILE A 34 13.50 -17.97 22.02
CA ILE A 34 13.68 -18.12 20.57
C ILE A 34 13.61 -16.76 19.87
N ASN A 35 12.71 -15.87 20.31
CA ASN A 35 12.62 -14.52 19.77
C ASN A 35 13.89 -13.70 20.08
N GLU A 36 14.52 -13.91 21.24
CA GLU A 36 15.83 -13.32 21.57
C GLU A 36 16.94 -13.84 20.66
N GLU A 37 17.02 -15.16 20.47
CA GLU A 37 17.98 -15.78 19.54
C GLU A 37 17.84 -15.20 18.13
N ILE A 38 16.62 -15.14 17.60
CA ILE A 38 16.31 -14.55 16.29
C ILE A 38 16.80 -13.10 16.21
N TYR A 39 16.55 -12.30 17.26
CA TYR A 39 16.97 -10.89 17.29
C TYR A 39 18.49 -10.75 17.27
N LEU A 40 19.20 -11.51 18.11
CA LEU A 40 20.67 -11.47 18.20
C LEU A 40 21.32 -11.95 16.90
N ASP A 41 20.87 -13.08 16.36
CA ASP A 41 21.39 -13.64 15.12
C ASP A 41 21.18 -12.70 13.93
N SER A 42 20.01 -12.05 13.86
CA SER A 42 19.70 -11.06 12.82
C SER A 42 20.59 -9.82 12.94
N LYS A 43 20.79 -9.32 14.16
CA LYS A 43 21.67 -8.17 14.44
C LYS A 43 23.11 -8.45 14.05
N GLU A 44 23.63 -9.64 14.39
CA GLU A 44 24.99 -10.06 14.02
C GLU A 44 25.19 -10.09 12.50
N ARG A 45 24.16 -10.49 11.75
CA ARG A 45 24.18 -10.64 10.29
C ARG A 45 23.73 -9.40 9.51
N ASN A 46 23.41 -8.29 10.20
CA ASN A 46 22.82 -7.09 9.61
C ASN A 46 21.52 -7.35 8.81
N VAL A 47 20.70 -8.28 9.28
CA VAL A 47 19.39 -8.59 8.71
C VAL A 47 18.32 -7.79 9.47
N LEU A 48 17.37 -7.17 8.74
CA LEU A 48 16.28 -6.43 9.37
C LEU A 48 15.39 -7.38 10.17
N VAL A 49 15.19 -7.11 11.46
CA VAL A 49 14.34 -7.93 12.33
C VAL A 49 13.17 -7.15 12.93
N ASN A 50 12.01 -7.80 13.00
CA ASN A 50 10.85 -7.37 13.77
C ASN A 50 10.37 -8.54 14.63
N ILE A 51 10.37 -8.36 15.95
CA ILE A 51 9.79 -9.30 16.90
C ILE A 51 8.36 -8.83 17.20
N VAL A 52 7.39 -9.70 16.94
CA VAL A 52 5.97 -9.38 17.16
C VAL A 52 5.74 -9.11 18.64
N ASP A 53 4.97 -8.05 18.91
CA ASP A 53 4.63 -7.57 20.25
C ASP A 53 5.83 -7.14 21.13
N ASP A 54 7.04 -7.03 20.57
CA ASP A 54 8.22 -6.50 21.26
C ASP A 54 8.87 -5.34 20.47
N PRO A 55 8.45 -4.09 20.76
CA PRO A 55 9.01 -2.91 20.13
C PRO A 55 10.51 -2.67 20.40
N GLU A 56 11.07 -3.19 21.49
CA GLU A 56 12.48 -2.97 21.85
C GLU A 56 13.42 -3.82 20.99
N ARG A 57 12.97 -5.01 20.59
CA ARG A 57 13.68 -5.93 19.68
C ARG A 57 13.28 -5.76 18.20
N CYS A 58 12.74 -4.60 17.82
CA CYS A 58 12.38 -4.28 16.43
C CYS A 58 13.31 -3.24 15.80
N GLN A 59 13.79 -3.50 14.58
CA GLN A 59 14.52 -2.53 13.75
C GLN A 59 13.62 -1.75 12.78
N PHE A 60 12.38 -2.21 12.58
CA PHE A 60 11.37 -1.54 11.78
C PHE A 60 9.98 -1.76 12.37
N ILE A 61 9.03 -0.93 11.95
CA ILE A 61 7.64 -0.97 12.39
C ILE A 61 6.75 -1.30 11.20
N VAL A 62 5.86 -2.27 11.36
CA VAL A 62 4.78 -2.51 10.40
C VAL A 62 3.66 -1.50 10.67
N PRO A 63 3.40 -0.53 9.75
CA PRO A 63 2.41 0.51 9.99
C PRO A 63 0.98 -0.02 9.87
N SER A 64 0.03 0.71 10.47
CA SER A 64 -1.39 0.54 10.12
C SER A 64 -1.61 1.01 8.69
N GLN A 65 -2.44 0.32 7.91
CA GLN A 65 -2.62 0.63 6.50
C GLN A 65 -4.09 0.63 6.07
N VAL A 66 -4.45 1.55 5.17
CA VAL A 66 -5.70 1.53 4.40
C VAL A 66 -5.35 1.22 2.96
N ARG A 67 -5.97 0.19 2.39
CA ARG A 67 -5.73 -0.24 1.00
C ARG A 67 -7.00 -0.17 0.15
N ARG A 68 -6.89 0.42 -1.06
CA ARG A 68 -7.93 0.45 -2.09
C ARG A 68 -7.30 0.09 -3.44
N GLY A 69 -7.21 -1.20 -3.73
CA GLY A 69 -6.37 -1.70 -4.84
C GLY A 69 -4.92 -1.27 -4.65
N ASP A 70 -4.40 -0.49 -5.60
CA ASP A 70 -3.03 0.02 -5.59
C ASP A 70 -2.84 1.28 -4.72
N LEU A 71 -3.93 1.95 -4.32
CA LEU A 71 -3.84 3.04 -3.34
C LEU A 71 -3.54 2.47 -1.95
N LEU A 72 -2.44 2.93 -1.36
CA LEU A 72 -2.00 2.60 -0.01
C LEU A 72 -1.79 3.86 0.82
N ILE A 73 -2.48 3.95 1.95
CA ILE A 73 -2.25 4.99 2.97
C ILE A 73 -1.67 4.30 4.20
N SER A 74 -0.44 4.65 4.56
CA SER A 74 0.25 4.10 5.74
C SER A 74 0.23 5.11 6.89
N ILE A 75 -0.12 4.62 8.09
CA ILE A 75 -0.18 5.39 9.33
C ILE A 75 0.84 4.80 10.31
N SER A 76 1.82 5.62 10.70
CA SER A 76 2.81 5.28 11.71
C SER A 76 2.80 6.31 12.83
N THR A 77 2.89 5.84 14.07
CA THR A 77 3.10 6.67 15.27
C THR A 77 4.52 6.54 15.81
N GLY A 78 5.44 5.97 15.03
CA GLY A 78 6.80 5.65 15.48
C GLY A 78 6.81 4.72 16.70
N GLY A 79 5.84 3.82 16.79
CA GLY A 79 5.69 2.86 17.89
C GLY A 79 5.07 3.43 19.16
N LYS A 80 4.92 4.76 19.25
CA LYS A 80 4.44 5.42 20.48
C LYS A 80 3.00 5.12 20.83
N SER A 81 2.14 4.85 19.84
CA SER A 81 0.73 4.54 20.09
C SER A 81 0.13 3.71 18.96
N PRO A 82 0.14 2.37 19.07
CA PRO A 82 -0.58 1.48 18.16
C PRO A 82 -2.09 1.76 18.14
N ALA A 83 -2.66 2.11 19.30
CA ALA A 83 -4.08 2.45 19.43
C ALA A 83 -4.48 3.68 18.60
N LEU A 84 -3.67 4.75 18.61
CA LEU A 84 -3.91 5.93 17.78
C LEU A 84 -3.78 5.60 16.29
N ALA A 85 -2.75 4.84 15.89
CA ALA A 85 -2.58 4.40 14.51
C ALA A 85 -3.80 3.62 14.01
N ARG A 86 -4.32 2.70 14.84
CA ARG A 86 -5.54 1.95 14.56
C ARG A 86 -6.76 2.84 14.41
N ARG A 87 -6.98 3.79 15.33
CA ARG A 87 -8.14 4.70 15.27
C ARG A 87 -8.12 5.60 14.03
N LEU A 88 -6.94 6.08 13.63
CA LEU A 88 -6.78 6.84 12.39
C LEU A 88 -7.04 5.97 11.16
N ARG A 89 -6.52 4.73 11.11
CA ARG A 89 -6.82 3.77 10.04
C ARG A 89 -8.33 3.56 9.88
N GLU A 90 -9.06 3.31 10.96
CA GLU A 90 -10.51 3.09 10.93
C GLU A 90 -11.27 4.34 10.42
N ASN A 91 -10.85 5.54 10.82
CA ASN A 91 -11.42 6.78 10.29
C ASN A 91 -11.14 6.95 8.78
N LEU A 92 -9.91 6.70 8.36
CA LEU A 92 -9.49 6.82 6.96
C LEU A 92 -10.15 5.75 6.08
N GLU A 93 -10.44 4.56 6.60
CA GLU A 93 -11.20 3.53 5.89
C GLU A 93 -12.61 4.00 5.52
N GLY A 94 -13.27 4.74 6.42
CA GLY A 94 -14.57 5.36 6.13
C GLY A 94 -14.48 6.54 5.17
N LYS A 95 -13.38 7.32 5.22
CA LYS A 95 -13.20 8.51 4.37
C LYS A 95 -12.78 8.18 2.93
N TYR A 96 -11.92 7.18 2.75
CA TYR A 96 -11.42 6.76 1.45
C TYR A 96 -12.12 5.47 1.03
N GLY A 97 -13.26 5.62 0.36
CA GLY A 97 -14.08 4.50 -0.11
C GLY A 97 -13.49 3.77 -1.32
N HIS A 98 -14.30 2.88 -1.91
CA HIS A 98 -13.91 2.08 -3.08
C HIS A 98 -13.67 2.95 -4.34
N GLU A 99 -14.33 4.09 -4.44
CA GLU A 99 -14.22 5.04 -5.54
C GLU A 99 -12.78 5.51 -5.79
N TYR A 100 -11.94 5.54 -4.76
CA TYR A 100 -10.54 5.93 -4.90
C TYR A 100 -9.69 4.90 -5.65
N LYS A 101 -10.04 3.60 -5.55
CA LYS A 101 -9.40 2.56 -6.37
C LYS A 101 -9.68 2.86 -7.84
N ILE A 102 -10.97 3.03 -8.16
CA ILE A 102 -11.43 3.26 -9.53
C ILE A 102 -10.82 4.55 -10.09
N LEU A 103 -10.83 5.64 -9.31
CA LEU A 103 -10.21 6.89 -9.73
C LEU A 103 -8.72 6.69 -10.02
N LEU A 104 -7.98 5.98 -9.17
CA LEU A 104 -6.57 5.69 -9.42
C LEU A 104 -6.36 4.91 -10.72
N ASP A 105 -7.19 3.90 -10.98
CA ASP A 105 -7.15 3.11 -12.22
C ASP A 105 -7.42 3.99 -13.45
N ILE A 106 -8.40 4.91 -13.38
CA ILE A 106 -8.69 5.90 -14.42
C ILE A 106 -7.47 6.81 -14.65
N MET A 107 -6.93 7.39 -13.58
CA MET A 107 -5.79 8.32 -13.65
C MET A 107 -4.55 7.63 -14.23
N GLY A 108 -4.31 6.37 -13.88
CA GLY A 108 -3.22 5.56 -14.45
C GLY A 108 -3.36 5.35 -15.96
N ARG A 109 -4.58 5.04 -16.44
CA ARG A 109 -4.87 4.91 -17.88
C ARG A 109 -4.70 6.24 -18.63
N LEU A 110 -5.21 7.33 -18.06
CA LEU A 110 -5.10 8.66 -18.65
C LEU A 110 -3.67 9.14 -18.71
N ARG A 111 -2.84 8.79 -17.72
CA ARG A 111 -1.41 9.13 -17.73
C ARG A 111 -0.69 8.63 -18.97
N GLY A 112 -0.96 7.39 -19.40
CA GLY A 112 -0.36 6.87 -20.63
C GLY A 112 -0.74 7.68 -21.87
N LYS A 113 -2.01 8.09 -21.96
CA LYS A 113 -2.57 8.85 -23.11
C LYS A 113 -2.11 10.30 -23.14
N ILE A 114 -2.20 11.00 -22.00
CA ILE A 114 -1.82 12.39 -21.84
C ILE A 114 -0.31 12.59 -22.07
N ILE A 115 0.54 11.69 -21.58
CA ILE A 115 1.98 11.79 -21.85
C ILE A 115 2.28 11.53 -23.34
N ALA A 116 1.56 10.61 -23.98
CA ALA A 116 1.73 10.31 -25.39
C ALA A 116 1.26 11.44 -26.34
N SER A 117 0.44 12.39 -25.87
CA SER A 117 -0.01 13.53 -26.67
C SER A 117 1.10 14.54 -27.00
N GLY A 118 2.24 14.47 -26.29
CA GLY A 118 3.38 15.36 -26.49
C GLY A 118 3.26 16.73 -25.80
N SER A 119 2.27 16.92 -24.93
CA SER A 119 2.12 18.13 -24.11
C SER A 119 3.23 18.27 -23.06
N SER A 120 3.50 19.51 -22.61
CA SER A 120 4.53 19.78 -21.62
C SER A 120 4.18 19.17 -20.24
N PRO A 121 5.17 18.91 -19.37
CA PRO A 121 4.91 18.43 -18.01
C PRO A 121 3.96 19.31 -17.20
N GLU A 122 4.04 20.63 -17.38
CA GLU A 122 3.19 21.62 -16.71
C GLU A 122 1.74 21.51 -17.18
N ALA A 123 1.51 21.47 -18.50
CA ALA A 123 0.18 21.28 -19.06
C ALA A 123 -0.44 19.95 -18.63
N ASN A 124 0.36 18.88 -18.57
CA ASN A 124 -0.09 17.57 -18.10
C ASN A 124 -0.50 17.62 -16.61
N LYS A 125 0.28 18.31 -15.78
CA LYS A 125 -0.03 18.51 -14.36
C LYS A 125 -1.37 19.23 -14.19
N ASP A 126 -1.58 20.33 -14.90
CA ASP A 126 -2.79 21.14 -14.82
C ASP A 126 -4.03 20.32 -15.18
N VAL A 127 -3.93 19.44 -16.18
CA VAL A 127 -5.01 18.53 -16.56
C VAL A 127 -5.33 17.53 -15.44
N PHE A 128 -4.32 16.93 -14.79
CA PHE A 128 -4.58 16.01 -13.69
C PHE A 128 -5.20 16.70 -12.47
N GLU A 129 -4.71 17.89 -12.11
CA GLU A 129 -5.29 18.68 -11.02
C GLU A 129 -6.73 19.06 -11.34
N SER A 130 -7.02 19.49 -12.57
CA SER A 130 -8.38 19.84 -13.01
C SER A 130 -9.35 18.67 -12.90
N ILE A 131 -8.92 17.41 -13.14
CA ILE A 131 -9.78 16.23 -12.94
C ILE A 131 -10.11 16.05 -11.46
N LEU A 132 -9.11 16.21 -10.57
CA LEU A 132 -9.27 16.03 -9.13
C LEU A 132 -10.15 17.12 -8.48
N ASP A 133 -10.19 18.31 -9.08
CA ASP A 133 -11.04 19.43 -8.64
C ASP A 133 -12.51 19.27 -9.04
N THR A 134 -12.86 18.22 -9.79
CA THR A 134 -14.24 17.92 -10.17
C THR A 134 -14.96 17.00 -9.16
N ASP A 135 -16.27 16.85 -9.37
CA ASP A 135 -17.12 15.88 -8.67
C ASP A 135 -16.88 14.40 -9.10
N ILE A 136 -15.79 14.08 -9.80
CA ILE A 136 -15.56 12.73 -10.37
C ILE A 136 -15.64 11.61 -9.31
N LEU A 137 -15.15 11.84 -8.10
CA LEU A 137 -15.27 10.88 -6.99
C LEU A 137 -16.73 10.60 -6.62
N ARG A 138 -17.56 11.64 -6.61
CA ARG A 138 -18.99 11.51 -6.34
C ARG A 138 -19.68 10.73 -7.46
N TYR A 139 -19.37 11.03 -8.73
CA TYR A 139 -19.93 10.30 -9.87
C TYR A 139 -19.54 8.82 -9.87
N ILE A 140 -18.30 8.49 -9.52
CA ILE A 140 -17.85 7.10 -9.37
C ILE A 140 -18.65 6.41 -8.25
N ARG A 141 -18.80 7.06 -7.09
CA ARG A 141 -19.55 6.52 -5.95
C ARG A 141 -21.02 6.26 -6.28
N GLU A 142 -21.63 7.15 -7.06
CA GLU A 142 -23.02 7.05 -7.54
C GLU A 142 -23.19 6.07 -8.71
N GLY A 143 -22.08 5.61 -9.32
CA GLY A 143 -22.11 4.77 -10.53
C GLY A 143 -22.54 5.53 -11.80
N ASP A 144 -22.51 6.87 -11.79
CA ASP A 144 -22.85 7.71 -12.95
C ASP A 144 -21.67 7.77 -13.94
N TRP A 145 -21.44 6.66 -14.64
CA TRP A 145 -20.37 6.54 -15.62
C TRP A 145 -20.52 7.48 -16.82
N ASN A 146 -21.72 7.98 -17.09
CA ASN A 146 -21.92 8.96 -18.14
C ASN A 146 -21.28 10.29 -17.75
N ARG A 147 -21.48 10.74 -16.50
CA ARG A 147 -20.78 11.92 -15.98
C ARG A 147 -19.28 11.71 -15.84
N VAL A 148 -18.83 10.54 -15.38
CA VAL A 148 -17.39 10.23 -15.31
C VAL A 148 -16.74 10.36 -16.71
N ARG A 149 -17.30 9.70 -17.73
CA ARG A 149 -16.80 9.78 -19.12
C ARG A 149 -16.83 11.19 -19.66
N LYS A 150 -17.91 11.93 -19.41
CA LYS A 150 -18.05 13.31 -19.84
C LYS A 150 -16.97 14.20 -19.21
N THR A 151 -16.80 14.15 -17.89
CA THR A 151 -15.79 14.93 -17.17
C THR A 151 -14.39 14.68 -17.72
N VAL A 152 -14.02 13.42 -17.94
CA VAL A 152 -12.70 13.09 -18.48
C VAL A 152 -12.56 13.59 -19.91
N ARG A 153 -13.55 13.36 -20.78
CA ARG A 153 -13.51 13.80 -22.17
C ARG A 153 -13.43 15.32 -22.30
N ASP A 154 -14.19 16.05 -21.50
CA ASP A 154 -14.22 17.52 -21.54
C ASP A 154 -12.85 18.12 -21.13
N LEU A 155 -12.12 17.47 -20.23
CA LEU A 155 -10.81 17.95 -19.74
C LEU A 155 -9.61 17.45 -20.54
N THR A 156 -9.71 16.25 -21.13
CA THR A 156 -8.56 15.56 -21.73
C THR A 156 -8.71 15.29 -23.22
N GLY A 157 -9.92 15.37 -23.77
CA GLY A 157 -10.26 14.86 -25.10
C GLY A 157 -10.29 13.32 -25.21
N GLU A 158 -9.94 12.60 -24.14
CA GLU A 158 -9.80 11.14 -24.13
C GLU A 158 -11.07 10.43 -23.65
N ASP A 159 -11.25 9.20 -24.13
CA ASP A 159 -12.22 8.25 -23.57
C ASP A 159 -11.53 7.24 -22.65
N ILE A 160 -12.16 6.96 -21.51
CA ILE A 160 -11.68 6.02 -20.49
C ILE A 160 -12.03 4.56 -20.83
N GLY A 161 -12.82 4.35 -21.89
CA GLY A 161 -13.23 3.03 -22.37
C GLY A 161 -14.08 2.29 -21.33
N SER A 162 -14.05 0.95 -21.39
CA SER A 162 -14.70 0.11 -20.39
C SER A 162 -13.87 0.09 -19.11
N ILE A 163 -14.45 0.57 -18.01
CA ILE A 163 -13.92 0.41 -16.65
C ILE A 163 -14.58 -0.87 -16.11
N GLN A 164 -13.76 -1.88 -15.80
CA GLN A 164 -14.22 -3.15 -15.20
C GLN A 164 -14.32 -3.01 -13.69
#